data_AF-A0A396SE50-F1
#
_entry.id   AF-A0A396SE50-F1
#
_cell.length_a   1.000
_cell.length_b   1.000
_cell.length_c   1.000
_cell.angle_alpha   90.00
_cell.angle_beta   90.00
_cell.angle_gamma   90.00
#
_symmetry.space_group_name_H-M   'P 1'
#
loop_
_entity.id
_entity.type
_entity.pdbx_description
1 polymer ?
#
loop_
_entity_poly.entity_id
_entity_poly.type
_entity_poly.pdbx_seq_one_letter_code
_entity_poly.pdbx_strand_id
1 'polypeptide(L)' 'MFRFMLFLFSYGICVMSVGNLLLYLNYRTLGYSWPAVWSFIVSTHELYLAIVSIVVLFILIFDLVPSRFPFL' A
#
# COMPACT_ATOMS: atom_id res chain seq x y z
N MET A 1 -3.06 -12.27 -18.24
CA MET A 1 -3.73 -12.84 -17.06
C MET A 1 -2.92 -12.68 -15.78
N PHE A 2 -1.65 -13.10 -15.75
CA PHE A 2 -0.78 -12.93 -14.57
C PHE A 2 -0.67 -11.48 -14.05
N ARG A 3 -0.41 -10.50 -14.92
CA ARG A 3 -0.37 -9.06 -14.54
C ARG A 3 -1.66 -8.56 -13.90
N PHE A 4 -2.81 -9.02 -14.40
CA PHE A 4 -4.12 -8.65 -13.87
C PHE A 4 -4.37 -9.27 -12.49
N MET A 5 -3.95 -10.53 -12.28
CA MET A 5 -4.00 -11.17 -10.95
C MET A 5 -3.08 -10.46 -9.95
N LEU A 6 -1.85 -10.10 -10.37
CA LEU A 6 -0.92 -9.33 -9.55
C LEU A 6 -1.47 -7.95 -9.18
N PHE A 7 -2.12 -7.28 -10.14
CA PHE A 7 -2.81 -6.02 -9.92
C PHE A 7 -3.92 -6.17 -8.87
N LEU A 8 -4.82 -7.15 -9.04
CA LEU A 8 -5.92 -7.42 -8.10
C LEU A 8 -5.40 -7.73 -6.70
N PHE A 9 -4.37 -8.55 -6.59
CA PHE A 9 -3.78 -8.93 -5.30
C PHE A 9 -3.12 -7.73 -4.61
N SER A 10 -2.31 -6.96 -5.34
CA SER A 10 -1.67 -5.75 -4.81
C SER A 10 -2.69 -4.69 -4.43
N TYR A 11 -3.74 -4.53 -5.23
CA TYR A 11 -4.85 -3.63 -4.93
C TYR A 11 -5.60 -4.05 -3.66
N GLY A 12 -5.91 -5.33 -3.50
CA GLY A 12 -6.55 -5.86 -2.31
C GLY A 12 -5.74 -5.61 -1.04
N ILE A 13 -4.42 -5.86 -1.08
CA ILE A 13 -3.51 -5.56 0.03
C ILE A 13 -3.50 -4.07 0.33
N CYS A 14 -3.38 -3.22 -0.69
CA CYS A 14 -3.37 -1.77 -0.53
C CYS A 14 -4.64 -1.28 0.18
N VAL A 15 -5.82 -1.74 -0.26
CA VAL A 15 -7.10 -1.33 0.33
C VAL A 15 -7.22 -1.79 1.78
N MET A 16 -6.83 -3.03 2.10
CA MET A 16 -6.87 -3.52 3.48
C MET A 16 -5.90 -2.77 4.39
N SER A 17 -4.65 -2.57 3.96
CA SER A 17 -3.65 -1.85 4.75
C SER A 17 -4.04 -0.39 4.98
N VAL A 18 -4.54 0.32 3.96
CA VAL A 18 -5.03 1.71 4.13
C VAL A 18 -6.26 1.75 5.04
N GLY A 19 -7.17 0.77 4.91
CA GLY A 19 -8.33 0.64 5.79
C GLY A 19 -7.95 0.51 7.27
N ASN A 20 -6.98 -0.35 7.59
CA ASN A 20 -6.53 -0.50 8.97
C ASN A 20 -5.77 0.74 9.49
N LEU A 21 -4.97 1.40 8.65
CA LEU A 21 -4.33 2.67 9.02
C LEU A 21 -5.35 3.76 9.38
N LEU A 22 -6.49 3.81 8.68
CA LEU A 22 -7.59 4.71 9.03
C LEU A 22 -8.21 4.36 10.39
N LEU A 23 -8.29 3.09 10.75
CA LEU A 23 -8.76 2.69 12.08
C LEU A 23 -7.82 3.17 13.19
N TYR A 24 -6.52 3.25 12.94
CA TYR A 24 -5.56 3.79 13.90
C TYR A 24 -5.75 5.30 14.16
N LEU A 25 -6.38 6.04 13.25
CA LEU A 25 -6.76 7.42 13.51
C LEU A 25 -7.82 7.55 14.62
N ASN A 26 -8.58 6.48 14.91
CA ASN A 26 -9.50 6.47 16.05
C ASN A 26 -8.76 6.53 17.40
N TYR A 27 -7.46 6.26 17.47
CA TYR A 27 -6.70 6.54 18.70
C TYR A 27 -6.72 8.03 19.08
N ARG A 28 -7.01 8.94 18.13
CA ARG A 28 -7.20 10.36 18.44
C ARG A 28 -8.46 10.61 19.27
N THR A 29 -9.53 9.86 19.04
CA THR A 29 -10.79 9.99 19.80
C THR A 29 -10.68 9.36 21.19
N LEU A 30 -9.72 8.44 21.39
CA LEU A 30 -9.36 7.84 22.68
C LEU A 30 -8.49 8.78 23.55
N GLY A 31 -8.13 9.97 23.06
CA GLY A 31 -7.40 10.99 23.82
C GLY A 31 -5.88 10.96 23.66
N TYR A 32 -5.33 10.13 22.76
CA TYR A 32 -3.90 10.14 22.46
C TYR A 32 -3.48 11.41 21.72
N SER A 33 -2.25 11.86 21.98
CA SER A 33 -1.65 13.01 21.32
C SER A 33 -1.33 12.71 19.86
N TRP A 34 -1.46 13.71 18.97
CA TRP A 34 -1.13 13.57 17.54
C TRP A 34 0.26 12.95 17.27
N PRO A 35 1.35 13.38 17.96
CA PRO A 35 2.67 12.79 17.73
C PRO A 35 2.74 11.30 18.07
N ALA A 36 2.00 10.86 19.10
CA ALA A 36 1.95 9.46 19.50
C ALA A 36 1.22 8.60 18.46
N VAL A 37 0.09 9.08 17.93
CA VAL A 37 -0.66 8.39 16.88
C VAL A 37 0.17 8.28 15.58
N TRP A 38 0.85 9.35 15.19
CA TRP A 38 1.74 9.31 14.02
C TRP A 38 2.94 8.38 14.21
N SER A 39 3.59 8.40 15.38
CA SER A 39 4.69 7.48 15.70
C SER A 39 4.23 6.02 15.61
N PHE A 40 3.02 5.73 16.11
CA PHE A 40 2.42 4.40 16.03
C PHE A 40 2.14 3.96 14.58
N ILE A 41 1.58 4.86 13.77
CA ILE A 41 1.30 4.61 12.34
C ILE A 41 2.60 4.36 11.55
N VAL A 42 3.67 5.12 11.82
CA VAL A 42 4.97 4.95 11.14
C VAL A 42 5.67 3.65 11.57
N SER A 43 5.45 3.21 12.81
CA SER A 43 6.05 1.98 13.34
C SER A 43 5.32 0.70 12.91
N THR A 44 4.13 0.79 12.32
CA THR A 44 3.32 -0.40 12.01
C THR A 44 3.66 -1.00 10.64
N HIS A 45 3.66 -2.34 10.58
CA HIS A 45 3.95 -3.10 9.36
C HIS A 45 2.95 -2.82 8.23
N GLU A 46 1.73 -2.40 8.58
CA GLU A 46 0.69 -2.08 7.63
C GLU A 46 1.05 -0.88 6.75
N LEU A 47 1.76 0.12 7.29
CA LEU A 47 2.25 1.24 6.50
C LEU A 47 3.28 0.79 5.47
N TYR A 48 4.18 -0.11 5.83
CA TYR A 48 5.13 -0.71 4.88
C TYR A 48 4.42 -1.51 3.79
N LEU A 49 3.40 -2.30 4.14
CA LEU A 49 2.61 -3.06 3.18
C LEU A 49 1.80 -2.15 2.24
N ALA A 50 1.26 -1.04 2.75
CA ALA A 50 0.60 -0.02 1.92
C ALA A 50 1.59 0.62 0.92
N ILE A 51 2.79 0.99 1.37
CA ILE A 51 3.81 1.57 0.48
C ILE A 51 4.24 0.58 -0.60
N VAL A 52 4.59 -0.66 -0.22
CA VAL A 52 5.05 -1.68 -1.16
C VAL A 52 3.97 -2.00 -2.19
N SER A 53 2.72 -2.14 -1.76
CA SER A 53 1.60 -2.42 -2.67
C SER A 53 1.33 -1.25 -3.64
N ILE A 54 1.45 0.00 -3.18
CA ILE A 54 1.36 1.18 -4.05
C ILE A 54 2.49 1.20 -5.08
N VAL A 55 3.73 0.90 -4.69
CA VAL A 55 4.88 0.84 -5.61
C VAL A 55 4.66 -0.24 -6.67
N VAL A 56 4.21 -1.44 -6.27
CA VAL A 56 3.91 -2.53 -7.21
C VAL A 56 2.78 -2.14 -8.18
N LEU A 57 1.72 -1.49 -7.70
CA LEU A 57 0.65 -0.98 -8.54
C LEU A 57 1.17 0.04 -9.56
N PHE A 58 2.04 0.95 -9.12
CA PHE A 58 2.65 1.95 -10.01
C PHE A 58 3.46 1.29 -11.13
N ILE A 59 4.31 0.31 -10.79
CA ILE A 59 5.08 -0.45 -11.78
C ILE A 59 4.17 -1.17 -12.78
N LEU A 60 3.07 -1.78 -12.30
CA LEU A 60 2.13 -2.51 -13.14
C LEU A 60 1.36 -1.61 -14.13
N ILE A 61 1.01 -0.40 -13.69
CA ILE A 61 0.24 0.58 -14.49
C ILE A 61 1.13 1.28 -15.52
N PHE A 62 2.31 1.74 -15.12
CA PHE A 62 3.21 2.49 -16.00
C PHE A 62 4.07 1.61 -16.91
N ASP A 63 3.94 0.28 -16.78
CA ASP A 63 4.66 -0.72 -17.58
C ASP A 63 6.16 -0.40 -17.68
N LEU A 64 6.77 -0.10 -16.52
CA LEU A 64 8.17 0.31 -16.41
C LEU A 64 9.15 -0.73 -16.97
N VAL A 65 8.67 -1.96 -17.18
CA VAL A 65 9.40 -3.07 -17.78
C VAL A 65 8.64 -3.51 -19.03
N PRO A 66 9.16 -3.26 -20.25
CA PRO A 66 8.49 -3.68 -21.47
C PRO A 66 8.34 -5.21 -21.47
N SER A 67 7.09 -5.68 -21.54
CA SER A 67 6.78 -7.11 -21.61
C SER A 67 7.24 -7.80 -22.90
N ARG A 68 7.69 -7.02 -23.89
CA ARG A 68 8.33 -7.49 -25.12
C ARG A 68 9.60 -6.68 -25.36
N PHE A 69 10.72 -7.36 -25.57
CA PHE A 69 11.93 -6.71 -26.08
C PHE A 69 11.66 -6.20 -27.50
N PRO A 70 12.09 -4.97 -27.85
CA PRO A 70 11.82 -4.38 -29.17
C PRO A 70 12.55 -5.06 -30.34
N PHE A 71 13.36 -6.10 -30.09
CA PHE A 71 14.24 -6.72 -31.08
C PHE A 71 14.01 -8.23 -31.28
N LEU A 72 12.85 -8.77 -30.88
CA LEU A 72 12.47 -10.17 -31.07
C LEU A 72 11.05 -10.31 -31.62
#